data_AF-A0A958ISR3-F1
#
_entry.id   AF-A0A958ISR3-F1
#
_cell.length_a   1.000
_cell.length_b   1.000
_cell.length_c   1.000
_cell.angle_alpha   90.00
_cell.angle_beta   90.00
_cell.angle_gamma   90.00
#
_symmetry.space_group_name_H-M   'P 1'
#
loop_
_entity.id
_entity.type
_entity.pdbx_description
1 polymer ?
#
loop_
_entity_poly.entity_id
_entity_poly.type
_entity_poly.pdbx_seq_one_letter_code
_entity_poly.pdbx_strand_id
1 'polypeptide(L)' 'MNRINKNQVDFILVEPRTPGNIGAAARAIKTMGFRNLVLVNPGDHLDREARWMAHASEEILENARIY' A
#
# COMPACT_ATOMS: atom_id res chain seq x y z
N MET A 1 14.49 -25.04 0.64
CA MET A 1 13.48 -24.05 1.10
C MET A 1 13.15 -23.11 -0.08
N ASN A 2 11.92 -23.08 -0.58
CA ASN A 2 11.52 -22.10 -1.61
C ASN A 2 11.33 -20.72 -0.95
N ARG A 3 12.11 -19.72 -1.37
CA ARG A 3 11.91 -18.33 -0.95
C ARG A 3 10.81 -17.71 -1.82
N ILE A 4 9.87 -17.00 -1.19
CA ILE A 4 8.88 -16.18 -1.91
C ILE A 4 9.62 -15.03 -2.60
N ASN A 5 9.39 -14.87 -3.91
CA ASN A 5 9.82 -13.68 -4.62
C ASN A 5 8.89 -12.51 -4.26
N LYS A 6 9.36 -11.63 -3.38
CA LYS A 6 8.56 -10.52 -2.85
C LYS A 6 8.10 -9.51 -3.92
N ASN A 7 8.75 -9.48 -5.09
CA ASN A 7 8.35 -8.60 -6.20
C ASN A 7 7.17 -9.15 -7.01
N GLN A 8 6.76 -10.41 -6.78
CA GLN A 8 5.64 -11.08 -7.46
C GLN A 8 4.42 -11.28 -6.55
N VAL A 9 4.37 -10.55 -5.42
CA VAL A 9 3.24 -10.59 -4.50
C VAL A 9 2.57 -9.22 -4.51
N ASP A 10 1.30 -9.20 -4.89
CA ASP A 10 0.47 -8.00 -4.90
C ASP A 10 -0.48 -8.00 -3.70
N PHE A 11 -0.56 -6.85 -3.03
CA PHE A 11 -1.52 -6.60 -1.97
C PHE A 11 -2.64 -5.73 -2.54
N ILE A 12 -3.85 -6.28 -2.62
CA ILE A 12 -4.98 -5.63 -3.28
C ILE A 12 -5.98 -5.18 -2.22
N LEU A 13 -6.23 -3.87 -2.13
CA LEU A 13 -7.30 -3.30 -1.30
C LEU A 13 -8.46 -2.90 -2.21
N VAL A 14 -9.64 -3.49 -1.97
CA VAL A 14 -10.86 -3.20 -2.73
C VAL A 14 -11.76 -2.29 -1.91
N GLU A 15 -12.13 -1.16 -2.51
CA GLU A 15 -12.96 -0.11 -1.90
C GLU A 15 -12.51 0.30 -0.48
N PRO A 16 -11.21 0.58 -0.26
CA PRO A 16 -10.75 1.02 1.05
C PRO A 16 -11.42 2.35 1.43
N ARG A 17 -12.12 2.35 2.57
CA ARG A 17 -12.94 3.49 3.01
C ARG A 17 -12.16 4.66 3.59
N THR A 18 -11.08 4.37 4.32
CA THR A 18 -10.34 5.38 5.09
C THR A 18 -8.92 5.52 4.56
N PRO A 19 -8.46 6.74 4.20
CA PRO A 19 -7.10 6.96 3.72
C PRO A 19 -6.04 6.45 4.71
N GLY A 20 -6.25 6.63 6.02
CA GLY A 20 -5.35 6.11 7.05
C GLY A 20 -5.10 4.60 6.98
N ASN A 21 -6.10 3.79 6.59
CA ASN A 21 -5.92 2.34 6.41
C ASN A 21 -5.03 2.02 5.22
N ILE A 22 -5.10 2.83 4.16
CA ILE A 22 -4.26 2.68 2.98
C ILE A 22 -2.80 2.98 3.35
N GLY A 23 -2.57 4.06 4.11
CA GLY A 23 -1.26 4.39 4.67
C GLY A 23 -0.70 3.30 5.59
N ALA A 24 -1.50 2.80 6.53
CA ALA A 24 -1.10 1.71 7.42
C ALA A 24 -0.74 0.43 6.65
N ALA A 25 -1.49 0.10 5.60
CA ALA A 25 -1.19 -1.02 4.71
C ALA A 25 0.13 -0.81 3.97
N ALA A 26 0.37 0.37 3.41
CA ALA A 26 1.65 0.73 2.77
C ALA A 26 2.84 0.53 3.72
N ARG A 27 2.72 0.98 4.97
CA ARG A 27 3.74 0.76 6.00
C ARG A 27 3.99 -0.72 6.26
N ALA A 28 2.94 -1.52 6.41
CA ALA A 28 3.06 -2.96 6.65
C ALA A 28 3.76 -3.67 5.48
N ILE A 29 3.37 -3.34 4.24
CA ILE A 29 3.97 -3.87 3.01
C ILE A 29 5.48 -3.61 2.98
N LYS A 30 5.91 -2.36 3.19
CA LYS A 30 7.33 -1.99 3.20
C LYS A 30 8.09 -2.66 4.35
N THR A 31 7.53 -2.66 5.55
CA THR A 31 8.13 -3.31 6.74
C THR A 31 8.42 -4.78 6.51
N MET A 32 7.52 -5.47 5.80
CA MET A 32 7.65 -6.89 5.46
C MET A 32 8.55 -7.14 4.24
N GLY A 33 9.07 -6.08 3.60
CA GLY A 33 9.98 -6.12 2.45
C GLY A 33 9.27 -6.38 1.12
N PHE A 34 7.95 -6.20 1.05
CA PHE A 34 7.18 -6.20 -0.19
C PHE A 34 7.08 -4.78 -0.74
N ARG A 35 6.59 -4.65 -1.98
CA ARG A 35 6.55 -3.36 -2.69
C ARG A 35 5.24 -3.07 -3.41
N ASN A 36 4.47 -4.09 -3.78
CA ASN A 36 3.36 -3.89 -4.70
C ASN A 36 2.05 -3.68 -3.93
N LEU A 37 1.52 -2.47 -4.00
CA LEU A 37 0.17 -2.12 -3.56
C LEU A 37 -0.72 -1.90 -4.79
N VAL A 38 -1.92 -2.46 -4.76
CA VAL A 38 -2.98 -2.26 -5.75
C VAL A 38 -4.22 -1.77 -5.03
N LEU A 39 -4.84 -0.73 -5.55
CA LEU A 39 -6.05 -0.13 -5.00
C LEU A 39 -7.15 -0.20 -6.06
N VAL A 40 -8.29 -0.78 -5.70
CA VAL A 40 -9.48 -0.86 -6.57
C VAL A 40 -10.54 0.07 -6.01
N ASN A 41 -10.99 1.04 -6.81
CA ASN A 41 -11.95 2.08 -6.42
C ASN A 41 -11.60 2.73 -5.05
N PRO A 42 -10.36 3.21 -4.83
CA PRO A 42 -10.03 3.90 -3.59
C PRO A 42 -10.63 5.31 -3.55
N GLY A 43 -10.80 5.85 -2.34
CA GLY A 43 -10.87 7.29 -2.15
C GLY A 43 -9.52 7.97 -2.43
N ASP A 44 -9.29 9.15 -1.84
CA ASP A 44 -7.99 9.82 -1.93
C ASP A 44 -6.91 9.08 -1.10
N HIS A 45 -6.21 8.16 -1.77
CA HIS A 45 -5.12 7.38 -1.19
C HIS A 45 -3.83 8.17 -0.95
N LEU A 46 -3.75 9.40 -1.46
CA LEU A 46 -2.64 10.32 -1.21
C LEU A 46 -3.03 11.40 -0.21
N ASP A 47 -4.20 11.31 0.43
CA ASP A 47 -4.60 12.24 1.47
C ASP A 47 -3.54 12.36 2.59
N ARG A 48 -3.56 13.48 3.31
CA ARG A 48 -2.66 13.75 4.43
C ARG A 48 -2.68 12.62 5.46
N GLU A 49 -3.83 12.03 5.76
CA GLU A 49 -3.94 10.91 6.71
C GLU A 49 -3.23 9.66 6.18
N ALA A 50 -3.40 9.33 4.89
CA ALA A 50 -2.70 8.21 4.28
C ALA A 50 -1.17 8.38 4.34
N ARG A 51 -0.67 9.58 3.99
CA ARG A 51 0.76 9.89 4.07
C ARG A 51 1.29 9.84 5.51
N TRP A 52 0.54 10.41 6.46
CA TRP A 52 0.90 10.33 7.89
C TRP A 52 1.04 8.87 8.33
N MET A 53 0.05 8.03 8.01
CA MET A 53 -0.01 6.64 8.44
C MET A 53 1.01 5.74 7.73
N ALA A 54 1.42 6.09 6.50
CA ALA A 54 2.49 5.41 5.79
C ALA A 54 3.85 5.56 6.49
N HIS A 55 4.05 6.64 7.26
CA HIS A 55 5.37 7.06 7.72
C HIS A 55 6.33 7.02 6.54
N ALA A 56 7.59 6.59 6.71
CA ALA A 56 8.59 6.46 5.66
C ALA A 56 8.29 5.36 4.63
N SER A 57 7.06 5.22 4.15
CA SER A 57 6.60 4.26 3.14
C SER A 57 5.73 4.92 2.07
N GLU A 58 5.83 6.25 1.93
CA GLU A 58 5.05 7.02 0.97
C GLU A 58 5.26 6.53 -0.46
N GLU A 59 6.43 5.98 -0.78
CA GLU A 59 6.69 5.47 -2.13
C GLU A 59 5.80 4.26 -2.48
N ILE A 60 5.28 3.53 -1.49
CA ILE A 60 4.30 2.45 -1.74
C ILE A 60 2.94 3.04 -2.14
N LEU A 61 2.56 4.19 -1.57
CA LEU A 61 1.36 4.91 -1.96
C LEU A 61 1.51 5.53 -3.35
N GLU A 62 2.64 6.20 -3.60
CA GLU A 62 2.92 6.89 -4.87
C GLU A 62 3.04 5.93 -6.06
N ASN A 63 3.53 4.71 -5.82
CA ASN A 63 3.65 3.68 -6.85
C ASN A 63 2.46 2.70 -6.85
N ALA A 64 1.40 2.96 -6.08
CA ALA A 64 0.23 2.08 -6.05
C ALA A 64 -0.43 2.03 -7.43
N ARG A 65 -0.74 0.83 -7.91
CA ARG A 65 -1.53 0.67 -9.14
C ARG A 65 -3.01 0.87 -8.81
N ILE A 66 -3.68 1.73 -9.57
CA ILE A 66 -5.09 2.08 -9.34
C ILE A 66 -5.96 1.43 -10.42
N TYR A 67 -7.06 0.80 -10.01
CA TYR A 67 -8.08 0.19 -10.86
C TYR A 67 -9.48 0.65 -10.46
#